data_AF-A0A7W1UEW6-F1
#
_entry.id   AF-A0A7W1UEW6-F1
#
_cell.length_a   1.000
_cell.length_b   1.000
_cell.length_c   1.000
_cell.angle_alpha   90.00
_cell.angle_beta   90.00
_cell.angle_gamma   90.00
#
_symmetry.space_group_name_H-M   'P 1'
#
loop_
_entity.id
_entity.type
_entity.pdbx_description
1 polymer ?
#
loop_
_entity_poly.entity_id
_entity_poly.type
_entity_poly.pdbx_seq_one_letter_code
_entity_poly.pdbx_strand_id
1 'polypeptide(L)' 'DSGSQFYIIVEDTSSLDRMYTVFGRVVKGMEVVDQIVALPCDDRNNPLEPVPMRIRAEE' A
#
# COMPACT_ATOMS: atom_id res chain seq x y z
N ASP A 1 -2.73 8.16 -16.85
CA ASP A 1 -3.33 6.81 -16.79
C ASP A 1 -3.07 6.16 -15.45
N SER A 2 -4.14 5.72 -14.79
CA SER A 2 -4.11 4.93 -13.56
C SER A 2 -4.22 3.46 -13.96
N GLY A 3 -3.10 2.74 -13.98
CA GLY A 3 -3.07 1.32 -14.30
C GLY A 3 -3.55 0.47 -13.13
N SER A 4 -2.80 -0.58 -12.80
CA SER A 4 -3.10 -1.48 -11.70
C SER A 4 -2.39 -1.16 -10.38
N GLN A 5 -1.57 -0.10 -10.34
CA GLN A 5 -0.87 0.30 -9.11
C GLN A 5 -1.84 0.98 -8.14
N PHE A 6 -1.69 0.68 -6.85
CA PHE A 6 -2.41 1.32 -5.76
C PHE A 6 -1.50 1.42 -4.53
N TYR A 7 -1.92 2.23 -3.55
CA TYR A 7 -1.20 2.45 -2.30
C TYR A 7 -2.17 2.36 -1.12
N ILE A 8 -1.63 2.03 0.06
CA ILE A 8 -2.33 2.14 1.35
C ILE A 8 -1.70 3.30 2.11
N ILE A 9 -2.51 4.27 2.52
CA ILE A 9 -2.06 5.41 3.32
C ILE A 9 -1.91 4.96 4.78
N VAL A 10 -0.72 5.20 5.36
CA VAL A 10 -0.37 4.77 6.73
C VAL A 10 -0.16 5.94 7.70
N GLU A 11 -0.09 7.17 7.18
CA GLU A 11 0.03 8.42 7.95
C GLU A 11 -0.83 9.52 7.30
N ASP A 12 -1.07 10.63 8.00
CA ASP A 12 -1.81 11.76 7.44
C ASP A 12 -1.11 12.30 6.19
N THR A 13 -1.80 12.22 5.06
CA THR A 13 -1.28 12.66 3.75
C THR A 13 -2.30 13.53 3.02
N SER A 14 -2.89 14.50 3.72
CA SER A 14 -3.84 15.48 3.16
C SER A 14 -3.37 16.22 1.89
N SER A 15 -2.05 16.28 1.64
CA SER A 15 -1.49 16.82 0.39
C SER A 15 -1.86 16.04 -0.87
N LEU A 16 -2.33 14.78 -0.72
CA LEU A 16 -2.77 13.92 -1.82
C LEU A 16 -4.27 14.02 -2.13
N ASP A 17 -5.02 14.79 -1.33
CA ASP A 17 -6.44 14.97 -1.51
C ASP A 17 -6.75 15.52 -2.89
N ARG A 18 -7.76 14.93 -3.55
CA ARG A 18 -8.20 15.27 -4.93
C ARG A 18 -7.16 15.01 -6.02
N MET A 19 -5.95 14.54 -5.69
CA MET A 19 -4.93 14.12 -6.65
C MET A 19 -5.04 12.62 -6.98
N TYR A 20 -5.48 11.81 -6.02
CA TYR A 20 -5.64 10.36 -6.18
C TYR A 20 -7.07 9.93 -5.81
N THR A 21 -7.57 8.91 -6.52
CA THR A 21 -8.91 8.36 -6.27
C THR A 21 -8.86 7.40 -5.09
N VAL A 22 -9.58 7.73 -4.02
CA VAL A 22 -9.83 6.79 -2.91
C VAL A 22 -10.96 5.85 -3.33
N PHE A 23 -10.64 4.56 -3.50
CA PHE A 23 -11.61 3.54 -3.91
C PHE A 23 -11.95 2.53 -2.79
N GLY A 24 -11.28 2.61 -1.64
CA GLY A 24 -11.49 1.68 -0.53
C GLY A 24 -10.70 2.05 0.72
N ARG A 25 -10.90 1.28 1.78
CA ARG A 25 -10.16 1.38 3.04
C ARG A 25 -9.89 0.00 3.61
N VAL A 26 -8.79 -0.13 4.34
CA VAL A 26 -8.49 -1.34 5.13
C VAL A 26 -9.50 -1.42 6.27
N VAL A 27 -10.19 -2.55 6.41
CA VAL A 27 -11.17 -2.79 7.48
C VAL A 27 -10.63 -3.71 8.58
N LYS A 28 -9.60 -4.51 8.27
CA LYS A 28 -8.88 -5.44 9.15
C LYS A 28 -7.46 -5.63 8.60
N GLY A 29 -6.48 -5.90 9.47
CA GLY A 29 -5.10 -6.18 9.04
C GLY A 29 -4.22 -4.93 8.90
N MET A 30 -4.57 -3.81 9.54
CA MET A 30 -3.67 -2.64 9.57
C MET A 30 -2.37 -2.95 10.29
N GLU A 31 -2.41 -3.83 11.29
CA GLU A 31 -1.23 -4.34 11.99
C GLU A 31 -0.26 -5.10 11.05
N VAL A 32 -0.75 -5.67 9.94
CA VAL A 32 0.08 -6.29 8.91
C VAL A 32 0.69 -5.21 8.00
N VAL A 33 -0.08 -4.16 7.68
CA VAL A 33 0.43 -3.00 6.94
C VAL A 33 1.57 -2.34 7.70
N ASP A 34 1.42 -2.13 9.01
CA ASP A 34 2.46 -1.55 9.87
C ASP A 34 3.74 -2.40 9.88
N GLN A 35 3.60 -3.74 9.88
CA GLN A 35 4.75 -4.65 9.77
C GLN A 35 5.47 -4.54 8.43
N ILE A 36 4.72 -4.35 7.33
CA ILE A 36 5.30 -4.16 5.99
C ILE A 36 6.08 -2.83 5.93
N VAL A 37 5.54 -1.76 6.52
CA VAL A 37 6.22 -0.44 6.59
C VAL A 37 7.52 -0.51 7.37
N ALA A 38 7.59 -1.35 8.40
CA ALA A 38 8.77 -1.52 9.25
C ALA A 38 9.89 -2.39 8.63
N LEU A 39 9.69 -2.93 7.43
CA LEU A 39 10.71 -3.78 6.78
C LEU A 39 11.97 -2.99 6.44
N PRO A 40 13.16 -3.59 6.53
CA PRO A 40 14.38 -3.00 5.99
C PRO A 40 14.24 -2.74 4.49
N CYS A 41 14.62 -1.54 4.06
CA CYS A 41 14.57 -1.12 2.66
C CYS A 41 15.94 -0.71 2.12
N ASP A 42 16.07 -0.72 0.80
CA ASP A 42 17.17 -0.09 0.08
C ASP A 42 17.03 1.45 0.03
N ASP A 43 18.01 2.13 -0.56
CA ASP A 43 18.01 3.60 -0.72
C ASP A 43 16.86 4.14 -1.59
N ARG A 44 16.13 3.27 -2.28
CA ARG A 44 14.96 3.61 -3.10
C ARG A 44 13.65 3.25 -2.41
N ASN A 45 13.72 2.90 -1.13
CA ASN A 45 12.58 2.50 -0.30
C ASN A 45 11.89 1.20 -0.77
N ASN A 46 12.63 0.31 -1.46
CA ASN A 46 12.14 -1.05 -1.75
C ASN A 46 12.53 -1.98 -0.60
N PRO A 47 11.62 -2.83 -0.10
CA PRO A 47 11.96 -3.86 0.86
C PRO A 47 13.10 -4.75 0.35
N LEU A 48 14.09 -5.02 1.21
CA LEU A 48 15.22 -5.91 0.87
C LEU A 48 14.75 -7.33 0.53
N GLU A 49 13.69 -7.78 1.21
CA GLU A 49 12.96 -9.00 0.88
C GLU A 49 11.59 -8.63 0.30
N PRO A 50 11.25 -9.06 -0.94
CA PRO A 50 9.97 -8.76 -1.55
C PRO A 50 8.78 -9.31 -0.76
N VAL A 51 7.69 -8.52 -0.66
CA VAL A 51 6.42 -8.93 -0.05
C VAL A 51 5.39 -9.22 -1.17
N PRO A 52 5.27 -10.46 -1.66
CA PRO A 52 4.35 -10.79 -2.74
C PRO A 52 2.90 -10.83 -2.27
N MET A 53 2.00 -10.23 -3.04
CA MET A 53 0.56 -10.38 -2.88
C MET A 53 0.05 -11.50 -3.79
N ARG A 54 -0.68 -12.47 -3.22
CA ARG A 54 -1.44 -13.46 -4.01
C ARG A 54 -2.87 -12.99 -4.16
N ILE A 55 -3.26 -12.67 -5.38
CA ILE A 55 -4.62 -12.24 -5.71
C ILE A 55 -5.39 -13.45 -6.25
N ARG A 56 -6.62 -13.63 -5.77
CA ARG A 56 -7.60 -14.52 -6.37
C ARG A 56 -8.82 -13.68 -6.72
N ALA A 57 -9.13 -13.59 -8.01
CA ALA A 57 -10.39 -13.05 -8.47
C ALA A 57 -11.39 -14.21 -8.53
N GLU A 58 -12.57 -14.00 -7.95
CA GLU A 58 -13.74 -14.84 -8.19
C GLU A 58 -14.70 -14.02 -9.08
N GLU A 59 -15.40 -14.70 -9.98
CA GLU A 59 -16.43 -14.10 -10.85
C GLU A 59 -17.71 -13.82 -10.07
#